data_AF-A0A816HU44-F1
#
_entry.id   AF-A0A816HU44-F1
#
_cell.length_a   1.000
_cell.length_b   1.000
_cell.length_c   1.000
_cell.angle_alpha   90.00
_cell.angle_beta   90.00
_cell.angle_gamma   90.00
#
_symmetry.space_group_name_H-M   'P 1'
#
loop_
_entity.id
_entity.type
_entity.pdbx_description
1 polymer ?
#
loop_
_entity_poly.entity_id
_entity_poly.type
_entity_poly.pdbx_seq_one_letter_code
_entity_poly.pdbx_strand_id
1 'polypeptide(L)'
;PGGGRNDVDPRFISLFNVYNITFPSEESLFSIYNSILEGHLQPFNKEVQDIAPILTRMTMELYHAILDALPPTPSKFHYIFNLRDLSRIFNGLVLTTPDRFPTAALLARVWRNECLRVLYDRLIDVQDRKF
;
A
#
# COMPACT_ATOMS: atom_id res chain seq x y z
N PRO A 1 -15.14 2.31 14.30
CA PRO A 1 -16.14 1.26 14.62
C PRO A 1 -17.41 1.48 13.78
N GLY A 2 -17.56 0.71 12.70
CA GLY A 2 -18.68 0.80 11.78
C GLY A 2 -18.52 -0.27 10.70
N GLY A 3 -19.64 -0.84 10.24
CA GLY A 3 -19.65 -1.92 9.22
C GLY A 3 -20.23 -3.26 9.70
N GLY A 4 -21.22 -3.24 10.60
CA GLY A 4 -21.91 -4.48 11.04
C GLY A 4 -21.08 -5.38 11.96
N ARG A 5 -20.05 -4.83 12.62
CA ARG A 5 -19.30 -5.54 13.67
C ARG A 5 -20.17 -5.63 14.91
N ASN A 6 -20.30 -6.83 15.46
CA ASN A 6 -21.02 -7.05 16.72
C ASN A 6 -20.28 -6.36 17.87
N ASP A 7 -21.02 -5.65 18.70
CA ASP A 7 -20.47 -5.08 19.93
C ASP A 7 -20.06 -6.22 20.89
N VAL A 8 -18.94 -6.01 21.57
CA VAL A 8 -18.44 -6.95 22.57
C VAL A 8 -19.10 -6.63 23.91
N ASP A 9 -19.47 -7.66 24.68
CA ASP A 9 -20.15 -7.49 25.97
C ASP A 9 -19.32 -6.57 26.90
N PRO A 10 -19.91 -5.51 27.48
CA PRO A 10 -19.20 -4.58 28.36
C PRO A 10 -18.51 -5.26 29.56
N ARG A 11 -19.07 -6.36 30.09
CA ARG A 11 -18.47 -7.11 31.20
C ARG A 11 -17.17 -7.76 30.77
N PHE A 12 -17.11 -8.29 29.54
CA PHE A 12 -15.87 -8.84 28.99
C PHE A 12 -14.83 -7.74 28.78
N ILE A 13 -15.23 -6.59 28.23
CA ILE A 13 -14.34 -5.44 28.03
C ILE A 13 -13.74 -4.96 29.35
N SER A 14 -14.52 -4.98 30.44
CA SER A 14 -14.05 -4.53 31.76
C SER A 14 -12.84 -5.33 32.33
N LEU A 15 -12.55 -6.50 31.77
CA LEU A 15 -11.42 -7.34 32.16
C LEU A 15 -10.09 -6.96 31.45
N PHE A 16 -10.13 -6.04 30.48
CA PHE A 16 -8.99 -5.69 29.64
C PHE A 16 -8.80 -4.18 29.52
N ASN A 17 -7.56 -3.76 29.30
CA ASN A 17 -7.27 -2.40 28.83
C ASN A 17 -7.49 -2.33 27.31
N VAL A 18 -8.33 -1.40 26.86
CA VAL A 18 -8.64 -1.21 25.44
C VAL A 18 -7.92 0.03 24.92
N TYR A 19 -7.14 -0.16 23.86
CA TYR A 19 -6.47 0.93 23.15
C TYR A 19 -7.05 1.05 21.74
N ASN A 20 -7.35 2.28 21.32
CA ASN A 20 -7.76 2.57 19.95
C ASN A 20 -6.53 2.97 19.12
N ILE A 21 -6.23 2.18 18.09
CA ILE A 21 -5.13 2.47 17.17
C ILE A 21 -5.72 3.23 15.98
N THR A 22 -5.37 4.51 15.85
CA THR A 22 -5.75 5.34 14.71
C THR A 22 -4.85 5.08 13.52
N PHE A 23 -5.30 5.52 12.34
CA PHE A 23 -4.46 5.47 11.15
C PHE A 23 -3.23 6.38 11.34
N PRO A 24 -2.02 5.92 10.97
CA PRO A 24 -0.80 6.72 11.07
C PRO A 24 -0.84 7.93 10.13
N SER A 25 -0.01 8.95 10.41
CA SER A 25 0.13 10.10 9.52
C SER A 25 0.78 9.71 8.19
N GLU A 26 0.57 10.51 7.15
CA GLU A 26 1.17 10.31 5.83
C GLU A 26 2.69 10.33 5.91
N GLU A 27 3.28 11.24 6.69
CA GLU A 27 4.72 11.33 6.88
C GLU A 27 5.28 10.07 7.56
N SER A 28 4.52 9.50 8.50
CA SER A 28 4.91 8.28 9.19
C SER A 28 4.90 7.10 8.22
N LEU A 29 3.86 7.00 7.39
CA LEU A 29 3.78 5.95 6.35
C LEU A 29 4.88 6.10 5.31
N PHE A 30 5.14 7.33 4.84
CA PHE A 30 6.25 7.61 3.93
C PHE A 30 7.57 7.15 4.54
N SER A 31 7.85 7.55 5.79
CA SER A 31 9.07 7.17 6.49
C SER A 31 9.22 5.64 6.57
N ILE A 32 8.18 4.94 7.01
CA ILE A 32 8.19 3.46 7.14
C ILE A 32 8.51 2.80 5.80
N TYR A 33 7.74 3.11 4.75
CA TYR A 33 7.89 2.42 3.47
C TYR A 33 9.13 2.86 2.69
N ASN A 34 9.52 4.14 2.79
CA ASN A 34 10.75 4.63 2.19
C ASN A 34 11.97 3.96 2.82
N SER A 35 12.03 3.87 4.16
CA SER A 35 13.14 3.20 4.84
C SER A 35 13.26 1.71 4.47
N ILE A 36 12.13 1.01 4.28
CA ILE A 36 12.13 -0.38 3.80
C ILE A 36 12.75 -0.46 2.41
N LEU A 37 12.31 0.40 1.48
CA LEU A 37 12.78 0.37 0.10
C LEU A 37 14.24 0.82 -0.02
N GLU A 38 14.64 1.91 0.64
CA GLU A 38 16.02 2.38 0.68
C GLU A 38 16.98 1.35 1.28
N GLY A 39 16.55 0.66 2.35
CA GLY A 39 17.31 -0.44 2.95
C GLY A 39 17.52 -1.61 1.99
N HIS A 40 16.47 -1.98 1.25
CA HIS A 40 16.55 -3.03 0.22
C HIS A 40 17.44 -2.64 -0.97
N LEU A 41 17.44 -1.36 -1.35
CA LEU A 41 18.16 -0.89 -2.54
C LEU A 41 19.64 -0.57 -2.30
N GLN A 42 20.15 -0.63 -1.06
CA GLN A 42 21.58 -0.46 -0.75
C GLN A 42 22.57 -1.23 -1.66
N PRO A 43 22.34 -2.51 -2.02
CA PRO A 43 23.25 -3.24 -2.91
C PRO A 43 23.09 -2.89 -4.40
N PHE A 44 22.11 -2.08 -4.79
CA PHE A 44 21.90 -1.64 -6.17
C PHE A 44 22.79 -0.44 -6.50
N ASN A 45 22.86 -0.06 -7.78
CA ASN A 45 23.59 1.14 -8.17
C ASN A 45 22.88 2.43 -7.70
N LYS A 46 23.61 3.54 -7.75
CA LYS A 46 23.13 4.84 -7.25
C LYS A 46 21.85 5.33 -7.95
N GLU A 47 21.76 5.12 -9.26
CA GLU A 47 20.58 5.46 -10.07
C GLU A 47 19.30 4.79 -9.52
N VAL A 48 19.38 3.50 -9.19
CA VAL A 48 18.25 2.75 -8.63
C VAL A 48 17.98 3.17 -7.18
N GLN A 49 19.01 3.44 -6.38
CA GLN A 49 18.81 3.92 -5.01
C GLN A 49 18.05 5.25 -4.96
N ASP A 50 18.38 6.17 -5.87
CA ASP A 50 17.82 7.53 -5.88
C ASP A 50 16.32 7.57 -6.25
N ILE A 51 15.77 6.49 -6.82
CA ILE A 51 14.34 6.42 -7.16
C ILE A 51 13.46 5.98 -5.98
N ALA A 52 14.03 5.47 -4.88
CA ALA A 52 13.28 4.99 -3.71
C ALA A 52 12.27 6.01 -3.14
N PRO A 53 12.66 7.27 -2.84
CA PRO A 53 11.72 8.27 -2.33
C PRO A 53 10.66 8.67 -3.34
N ILE A 54 10.99 8.64 -4.64
CA ILE A 54 10.07 8.96 -5.73
C ILE A 54 8.99 7.88 -5.82
N LEU A 55 9.38 6.61 -5.87
CA LEU A 55 8.43 5.49 -5.91
C LEU A 55 7.55 5.46 -4.67
N THR A 56 8.12 5.73 -3.49
CA THR A 56 7.34 5.76 -2.25
C THR A 56 6.27 6.84 -2.30
N ARG A 57 6.63 8.07 -2.68
CA ARG A 57 5.68 9.18 -2.81
C ARG A 57 4.59 8.88 -3.84
N MET A 58 4.97 8.41 -5.02
CA MET A 58 4.02 8.04 -6.08
C MET A 58 3.06 6.93 -5.62
N THR A 59 3.53 5.96 -4.83
CA THR A 59 2.68 4.89 -4.29
C THR A 59 1.66 5.42 -3.31
N MET A 60 2.06 6.38 -2.46
CA MET A 60 1.16 7.01 -1.49
C MET A 60 0.11 7.88 -2.17
N GLU A 61 0.52 8.72 -3.12
CA GLU A 61 -0.40 9.54 -3.92
C GLU A 61 -1.42 8.67 -4.66
N LEU A 62 -0.96 7.58 -5.30
CA LEU A 62 -1.85 6.62 -5.97
C LEU A 62 -2.83 5.97 -4.99
N TYR A 63 -2.35 5.55 -3.82
CA TYR A 63 -3.19 4.92 -2.81
C TYR A 63 -4.27 5.88 -2.27
N HIS A 64 -3.92 7.14 -2.01
CA HIS A 64 -4.89 8.16 -1.62
C HIS A 64 -5.91 8.44 -2.71
N ALA A 65 -5.47 8.60 -3.97
CA ALA A 65 -6.37 8.80 -5.10
C ALA A 65 -7.38 7.65 -5.26
N ILE A 66 -6.94 6.40 -5.05
CA ILE A 66 -7.82 5.22 -5.09
C ILE A 66 -8.82 5.21 -3.93
N LEU A 67 -8.38 5.54 -2.71
CA LEU A 67 -9.29 5.61 -1.56
C LEU A 67 -10.41 6.63 -1.77
N ASP A 68 -10.08 7.77 -2.38
CA ASP A 68 -11.03 8.85 -2.64
C ASP A 68 -11.95 8.51 -3.84
N ALA A 69 -11.39 7.98 -4.92
CA ALA A 69 -12.14 7.71 -6.16
C ALA A 69 -12.98 6.42 -6.10
N LEU A 70 -12.54 5.41 -5.34
CA LEU A 70 -13.11 4.07 -5.34
C LEU A 70 -13.54 3.61 -3.94
N PRO A 71 -14.45 4.34 -3.26
CA PRO A 71 -14.91 3.96 -1.93
C PRO A 71 -15.74 2.67 -1.97
N PRO A 72 -15.76 1.90 -0.86
CA PRO A 72 -16.59 0.72 -0.76
C PRO A 72 -18.07 1.11 -0.81
N THR A 73 -18.82 0.53 -1.75
CA THR A 73 -20.27 0.68 -1.89
C THR A 73 -20.95 -0.67 -1.70
N PRO A 74 -22.27 -0.77 -1.45
CA PRO A 74 -22.95 -2.05 -1.33
C PRO A 74 -22.75 -2.98 -2.55
N SER A 75 -22.67 -2.40 -3.76
CA SER A 75 -22.36 -3.14 -4.99
C SER A 75 -20.86 -3.46 -5.14
N LYS A 76 -19.97 -2.69 -4.51
CA LYS A 76 -18.49 -2.85 -4.55
C LYS A 76 -17.90 -3.02 -3.16
N PHE A 77 -18.46 -3.91 -2.35
CA PHE A 77 -18.07 -4.08 -0.95
C PHE A 77 -16.63 -4.59 -0.77
N HIS A 78 -16.03 -5.15 -1.82
CA HIS A 78 -14.66 -5.67 -1.83
C HIS A 78 -13.61 -4.58 -2.12
N TYR A 79 -14.02 -3.34 -2.40
CA TYR A 79 -13.13 -2.18 -2.58
C TYR A 79 -12.67 -1.61 -1.23
N ILE A 80 -12.22 -2.51 -0.33
CA ILE A 80 -11.67 -2.14 0.96
C ILE A 80 -10.16 -2.14 0.81
N PHE A 81 -9.59 -0.95 0.62
CA PHE A 81 -8.16 -0.76 0.59
C PHE A 81 -7.64 -0.42 1.99
N ASN A 82 -6.56 -1.07 2.41
CA ASN A 82 -5.93 -0.84 3.70
C ASN A 82 -4.40 -0.93 3.62
N LEU A 83 -3.70 -0.69 4.73
CA LEU A 83 -2.23 -0.71 4.78
C LEU A 83 -1.60 -2.02 4.32
N ARG A 84 -2.32 -3.15 4.37
CA ARG A 84 -1.84 -4.42 3.82
C ARG A 84 -1.57 -4.33 2.33
N ASP A 85 -2.33 -3.51 1.61
CA ASP A 85 -2.20 -3.36 0.16
C ASP A 85 -0.91 -2.63 -0.18
N LEU A 86 -0.61 -1.54 0.52
CA LEU A 86 0.70 -0.90 0.47
C LEU A 86 1.81 -1.90 0.79
N SER A 87 1.71 -2.64 1.91
CA SER A 87 2.71 -3.64 2.27
C SER A 87 2.91 -4.73 1.22
N ARG A 88 1.88 -5.11 0.46
CA ARG A 88 2.00 -6.10 -0.63
C ARG A 88 2.76 -5.54 -1.83
N ILE A 89 2.56 -4.26 -2.18
CA ILE A 89 3.29 -3.58 -3.24
C ILE A 89 4.78 -3.53 -2.89
N PHE A 90 5.12 -3.04 -1.68
CA PHE A 90 6.51 -2.96 -1.23
C PHE A 90 7.16 -4.34 -1.07
N ASN A 91 6.43 -5.35 -0.60
CA ASN A 91 6.95 -6.71 -0.57
C ASN A 91 7.35 -7.19 -1.98
N GLY A 92 6.54 -6.91 -3.01
CA GLY A 92 6.91 -7.24 -4.39
C GLY A 92 8.18 -6.52 -4.87
N LEU A 93 8.36 -5.25 -4.50
CA LEU A 93 9.57 -4.48 -4.81
C LEU A 93 10.83 -5.05 -4.15
N VAL A 94 10.72 -5.51 -2.90
CA VAL A 94 11.83 -6.08 -2.12
C VAL A 94 12.26 -7.47 -2.62
N LEU A 95 11.52 -8.08 -3.54
CA LEU A 95 11.94 -9.31 -4.22
C LEU A 95 12.85 -9.06 -5.44
N THR A 96 13.08 -7.80 -5.80
CA THR A 96 14.02 -7.45 -6.89
C THR A 96 15.46 -7.70 -6.48
N THR A 97 16.29 -8.02 -7.46
CA THR A 97 17.73 -8.26 -7.27
C THR A 97 18.58 -7.42 -8.23
N PRO A 98 19.78 -6.98 -7.82
CA PRO A 98 20.59 -6.04 -8.61
C PRO A 98 21.09 -6.63 -9.94
N ASP A 99 21.23 -7.96 -10.05
CA ASP A 99 21.61 -8.66 -11.28
C ASP A 99 20.52 -8.60 -12.36
N ARG A 100 19.24 -8.56 -11.97
CA ARG A 100 18.10 -8.58 -12.90
C ARG A 100 17.48 -7.21 -13.14
N PHE A 101 17.58 -6.32 -12.15
CA PHE A 101 16.96 -5.00 -12.18
C PHE A 101 18.02 -3.88 -11.99
N PRO A 102 19.01 -3.75 -12.90
CA PRO A 102 20.10 -2.80 -12.75
C PRO A 102 19.73 -1.35 -13.08
N THR A 103 18.51 -1.05 -13.52
CA THR A 103 18.12 0.32 -13.94
C THR A 103 16.86 0.78 -13.24
N ALA A 104 16.74 2.10 -13.05
CA ALA A 104 15.57 2.70 -12.41
C ALA A 104 14.29 2.41 -13.21
N ALA A 105 14.39 2.37 -14.55
CA ALA A 105 13.27 2.02 -15.44
C ALA A 105 12.76 0.59 -15.22
N LEU A 106 13.65 -0.38 -14.97
CA LEU A 106 13.23 -1.75 -14.66
C LEU A 106 12.53 -1.84 -13.29
N LEU A 107 13.04 -1.12 -12.29
CA LEU A 107 12.39 -1.07 -10.98
C LEU A 107 11.00 -0.39 -11.07
N ALA A 108 10.87 0.70 -11.83
CA ALA A 108 9.59 1.36 -12.09
C ALA A 108 8.59 0.43 -12.81
N ARG A 109 9.07 -0.45 -13.70
CA ARG A 109 8.22 -1.47 -14.33
C ARG A 109 7.71 -2.50 -13.31
N VAL A 110 8.55 -2.93 -12.37
CA VAL A 110 8.12 -3.83 -11.29
C VAL A 110 7.09 -3.14 -10.42
N TRP A 111 7.35 -1.90 -9.99
CA TRP A 111 6.40 -1.08 -9.24
C TRP A 111 5.03 -1.01 -9.92
N ARG A 112 5.00 -0.64 -11.21
CA ARG A 112 3.75 -0.59 -11.98
C ARG A 112 3.02 -1.94 -11.95
N ASN A 113 3.73 -3.03 -12.18
CA ASN A 113 3.13 -4.36 -12.21
C ASN A 113 2.57 -4.77 -10.84
N GLU A 114 3.26 -4.43 -9.74
CA GLU A 114 2.78 -4.69 -8.39
C GLU A 114 1.54 -3.84 -8.05
N CYS A 115 1.51 -2.57 -8.44
CA CYS A 115 0.33 -1.73 -8.29
C CYS A 115 -0.87 -2.31 -9.05
N LEU A 116 -0.68 -2.74 -10.31
CA LEU A 116 -1.74 -3.39 -11.08
C LEU A 116 -2.24 -4.67 -10.38
N ARG A 117 -1.32 -5.56 -9.99
CA ARG A 117 -1.65 -6.84 -9.35
C ARG A 117 -2.39 -6.68 -8.02
N VAL A 118 -2.02 -5.66 -7.23
CA VAL A 118 -2.59 -5.49 -5.87
C VAL A 118 -3.89 -4.69 -5.89
N LEU A 119 -3.96 -3.66 -6.74
CA LEU A 119 -5.04 -2.67 -6.75
C LEU A 119 -5.98 -2.88 -7.94
N TYR A 120 -5.44 -2.91 -9.16
CA TYR A 120 -6.21 -2.96 -10.41
C TYR A 120 -6.98 -4.26 -10.58
N ASP A 121 -6.39 -5.40 -10.21
CA ASP A 121 -7.03 -6.71 -10.33
C ASP A 121 -8.31 -6.84 -9.49
N ARG A 122 -8.53 -5.95 -8.51
CA ARG A 122 -9.79 -5.90 -7.73
C ARG A 122 -10.92 -5.19 -8.48
N LEU A 123 -10.61 -4.41 -9.50
CA LEU A 123 -11.59 -3.57 -10.17
C LEU A 123 -12.46 -4.41 -11.10
N ILE A 124 -13.77 -4.30 -10.96
CA ILE A 124 -14.74 -5.09 -11.75
C ILE A 124 -15.31 -4.32 -12.94
N ASP A 125 -15.49 -3.00 -12.80
CA ASP A 125 -16.14 -2.19 -13.82
C ASP A 125 -15.14 -1.65 -14.84
N VAL A 126 -15.56 -1.57 -16.09
CA VAL A 126 -14.76 -1.00 -17.19
C VAL A 126 -14.46 0.49 -16.94
N GLN A 127 -15.34 1.20 -16.24
CA GLN A 127 -15.10 2.62 -15.89
C GLN A 127 -14.02 2.75 -14.82
N ASP A 128 -14.10 1.96 -13.75
CA ASP A 128 -13.07 1.95 -12.70
C ASP A 128 -11.71 1.52 -13.27
N ARG A 129 -11.69 0.58 -14.22
CA ARG A 129 -10.49 0.12 -14.93
C ARG A 129 -9.87 1.13 -15.89
N LYS A 130 -10.56 2.23 -16.19
CA LYS A 130 -10.06 3.33 -17.03
C LYS A 130 -9.52 4.50 -16.21
N PHE A 131 -9.76 4.51 -14.90
CA PHE A 131 -9.09 5.39 -13.95
C PHE A 131 -7.60 5.05 -13.88
#